data_AF-A0A6M0BWC7-F1
#
_entry.id   AF-A0A6M0BWC7-F1
#
_cell.length_a   1.000
_cell.length_b   1.000
_cell.length_c   1.000
_cell.angle_alpha   90.00
_cell.angle_beta   90.00
_cell.angle_gamma   90.00
#
_symmetry.space_group_name_H-M   'P 1'
#
loop_
_entity.id
_entity.type
_entity.pdbx_description
1 polymer ?
#
loop_
_entity_poly.entity_id
_entity_poly.type
_entity_poly.pdbx_seq_one_letter_code
_entity_poly.pdbx_strand_id
1 'polypeptide(L)'
;HEVSHNFLRDRTAIIGVSMPSDKSATFERLLLHPSDYGCGGKEVSLGSTAELVGQMQEVLQGKVSQLMSAAIWNGGFYLWRCGVCSDICEGLSKAESLLSSGEVGEKLREIQAKV
;
A
#
# COMPACT_ATOMS: atom_id res chain seq x y z
N HIS A 1 10.88 -7.16 -14.89
CA HIS A 1 10.83 -7.85 -13.58
C HIS A 1 10.81 -6.76 -12.52
N GLU A 2 9.63 -6.34 -12.06
CA GLU A 2 9.51 -5.44 -10.91
C GLU A 2 9.76 -6.28 -9.64
N VAL A 3 10.80 -5.93 -8.88
CA VAL A 3 11.00 -6.46 -7.53
C VAL A 3 10.42 -5.44 -6.57
N SER A 4 9.13 -5.56 -6.29
CA SER A 4 8.42 -4.69 -5.34
C SER A 4 8.51 -5.33 -3.95
N HIS A 5 9.47 -4.89 -3.13
CA HIS A 5 9.59 -5.30 -1.74
C HIS A 5 8.72 -4.38 -0.86
N ASN A 6 8.05 -4.96 0.15
CA ASN A 6 7.16 -4.25 1.08
C ASN A 6 7.74 -2.90 1.53
N PHE A 7 7.01 -1.79 1.34
CA PHE A 7 7.53 -0.46 1.66
C PHE A 7 7.49 -0.24 3.16
N LEU A 8 8.65 -0.41 3.78
CA LEU A 8 8.85 -0.06 5.17
C LEU A 8 8.60 1.45 5.37
N ARG A 9 7.82 1.77 6.40
CA ARG A 9 7.48 3.15 6.80
C ARG A 9 8.64 3.88 7.46
N ASP A 10 9.66 3.14 7.91
CA ASP A 10 10.85 3.70 8.57
C ASP A 10 11.95 4.15 7.60
N ARG A 11 11.84 3.87 6.30
CA ARG A 11 12.91 4.11 5.31
C ARG A 11 12.36 4.59 3.98
N THR A 12 13.20 5.27 3.21
CA THR A 12 12.92 5.64 1.83
C THR A 12 12.68 4.38 1.00
N ALA A 13 11.53 4.34 0.33
CA ALA A 13 11.25 3.40 -0.72
C ALA A 13 12.13 3.74 -1.95
N ILE A 14 13.16 2.93 -2.22
CA ILE A 14 13.94 3.04 -3.46
C ILE A 14 13.35 2.06 -4.46
N ILE A 15 12.70 2.58 -5.50
CA ILE A 15 12.01 1.77 -6.50
C ILE A 15 12.74 1.91 -7.83
N GLY A 16 13.19 0.78 -8.35
CA GLY A 16 13.69 0.68 -9.71
C GLY A 16 12.54 0.48 -10.68
N VAL A 17 12.16 1.52 -11.41
CA VAL A 17 11.14 1.42 -12.46
C VAL A 17 11.85 1.24 -13.79
N SER A 18 11.62 0.11 -14.46
CA SER A 18 12.04 -0.11 -15.84
C SER A 18 10.84 0.05 -16.76
N MET A 19 10.78 1.14 -17.52
CA MET A 19 9.77 1.33 -18.55
C MET A 19 10.17 0.53 -19.81
N PRO A 20 9.35 -0.39 -20.34
CA PRO A 20 9.69 -1.17 -21.54
C PRO A 20 9.47 -0.40 -22.86
N SER A 21 9.35 0.93 -22.83
CA SER A 21 8.82 1.69 -23.97
C SER A 21 9.85 2.31 -24.91
N ASP A 22 11.16 2.09 -24.74
CA ASP A 22 12.11 2.48 -25.77
C ASP A 22 13.42 1.68 -25.68
N LYS A 23 14.15 1.60 -26.79
CA LYS A 23 15.41 0.82 -26.97
C LYS A 23 16.57 1.21 -26.01
N SER A 24 16.30 2.02 -25.01
CA SER A 24 17.12 2.25 -23.82
C SER A 24 16.23 2.05 -22.60
N ALA A 25 16.43 0.97 -21.85
CA ALA A 25 15.77 0.78 -20.56
C ALA A 25 16.19 1.93 -19.62
N THR A 26 15.40 2.99 -19.55
CA THR A 26 15.59 4.06 -18.58
C THR A 26 15.16 3.53 -17.23
N PHE A 27 16.14 3.30 -16.37
CA PHE A 27 15.92 2.93 -14.98
C PHE A 27 15.68 4.22 -14.20
N GLU A 28 14.42 4.55 -13.94
CA GLU A 28 14.10 5.69 -13.10
C GLU A 28 14.08 5.23 -11.64
N ARG A 29 14.92 5.86 -10.81
CA ARG A 29 14.89 5.67 -9.35
C ARG A 29 13.85 6.59 -8.78
N LEU A 30 12.70 6.02 -8.45
CA LEU A 30 11.69 6.75 -7.70
C LEU A 30 12.04 6.64 -6.21
N LEU A 31 12.30 7.80 -5.59
CA LEU A 31 12.55 7.93 -4.16
C LEU A 31 11.29 8.50 -3.51
N LEU A 32 10.53 7.67 -2.82
CA LEU A 32 9.37 8.11 -2.04
C LEU A 32 9.67 8.00 -0.56
N HIS A 33 9.48 9.11 0.15
CA HIS A 33 9.52 9.14 1.61
C HIS A 33 8.08 9.15 2.15
N PRO A 34 7.64 8.13 2.89
CA PRO A 34 6.27 8.08 3.44
C PRO A 34 5.91 9.29 4.29
N SER A 35 6.90 9.90 4.97
CA SER A 35 6.74 11.12 5.77
C SER A 35 6.30 12.34 4.97
N ASP A 36 6.70 12.45 3.70
CA ASP A 36 6.33 13.57 2.82
C ASP A 36 4.82 13.58 2.52
N TYR A 37 4.16 12.44 2.74
CA TYR A 37 2.74 12.23 2.46
C TYR A 37 1.91 11.95 3.72
N GLY A 38 2.43 12.27 4.90
CA GLY A 38 1.74 12.03 6.18
C GLY A 38 1.60 10.56 6.56
N CYS A 39 2.18 9.64 5.79
CA CYS A 39 2.18 8.20 6.05
C CYS A 39 3.41 7.73 6.84
N GLY A 40 4.35 8.64 7.13
CA GLY A 40 5.56 8.38 7.89
C GLY A 40 5.28 7.93 9.33
N GLY A 41 6.13 7.05 9.85
CA GLY A 41 6.06 6.64 11.25
C GLY A 41 6.89 5.39 11.53
N LYS A 42 6.98 5.05 12.81
CA LYS A 42 7.75 3.89 13.25
C LYS A 42 7.14 2.60 12.67
N GLU A 43 8.00 1.68 12.25
CA GLU A 43 7.59 0.31 11.93
C GLU A 43 6.78 -0.27 13.08
N VAL A 44 5.67 -0.91 12.74
CA VAL A 44 4.79 -1.55 13.72
C VAL A 44 5.43 -2.87 14.10
N SER A 45 5.80 -3.03 15.38
CA SER A 45 6.30 -4.31 15.88
C SER A 45 5.25 -5.38 15.68
N LEU A 46 5.53 -6.33 14.80
CA LEU A 46 4.67 -7.48 14.59
C LEU A 46 4.78 -8.40 15.80
N GLY A 47 3.66 -8.61 16.49
CA GLY A 47 3.55 -9.57 17.59
C GLY A 47 3.47 -11.00 17.07
N SER A 48 2.71 -11.83 17.78
CA SER A 48 2.36 -13.18 17.33
C SER A 48 1.54 -13.17 16.04
N THR A 49 1.53 -14.30 15.31
CA THR A 49 0.71 -14.46 14.10
C THR A 49 -0.77 -14.18 14.36
N ALA A 50 -1.29 -14.59 15.52
CA ALA A 50 -2.70 -14.37 15.87
C ALA A 50 -3.02 -12.87 16.04
N GLU A 51 -2.14 -12.12 16.69
CA GLU A 51 -2.28 -10.67 16.83
C GLU A 51 -2.21 -9.97 15.48
N LEU A 52 -1.29 -10.38 14.61
CA LEU A 52 -1.16 -9.82 13.27
C LEU A 52 -2.41 -10.09 12.42
N VAL A 53 -2.96 -11.30 12.46
CA VAL A 53 -4.20 -11.64 11.76
C VAL A 53 -5.35 -10.78 12.29
N GLY A 54 -5.46 -10.59 13.60
CA GLY A 54 -6.44 -9.69 14.20
C GLY A 54 -6.33 -8.25 13.68
N GLN A 55 -5.12 -7.69 13.68
CA GLN A 55 -4.86 -6.33 13.20
C GLN A 55 -5.15 -6.19 11.69
N MET A 56 -4.84 -7.20 10.88
CA MET A 56 -5.19 -7.22 9.46
C MET A 56 -6.72 -7.21 9.28
N GLN A 57 -7.45 -8.01 10.06
CA GLN A 57 -8.92 -8.02 10.02
C GLN A 57 -9.51 -6.67 10.42
N GLU A 58 -8.93 -5.98 11.40
CA GLU A 58 -9.35 -4.63 11.80
C GLU A 58 -9.18 -3.62 10.65
N VAL A 59 -8.04 -3.65 9.95
CA VAL A 59 -7.80 -2.79 8.77
C VAL A 59 -8.83 -3.06 7.68
N LEU A 60 -9.10 -4.33 7.38
CA LEU A 60 -10.08 -4.72 6.35
C LEU A 60 -11.53 -4.36 6.73
N GLN A 61 -11.80 -4.14 8.02
CA GLN A 61 -13.07 -3.63 8.54
C GLN A 61 -13.13 -2.09 8.61
N GLY A 62 -12.08 -1.39 8.16
CA GLY A 62 -12.00 0.07 8.22
C GLY A 62 -11.75 0.63 9.62
N LYS A 63 -11.35 -0.22 10.59
CA LYS A 63 -11.05 0.24 11.95
C LYS A 63 -9.68 0.90 11.98
N VAL A 64 -9.59 2.02 12.69
CA VAL A 64 -8.32 2.71 12.93
C VAL A 64 -7.39 1.77 13.70
N SER A 65 -6.26 1.40 13.10
CA SER A 65 -5.24 0.56 13.70
C SER A 65 -3.85 1.05 13.30
N GLN A 66 -2.81 0.58 14.00
CA GLN A 66 -1.42 0.95 13.67
C GLN A 66 -1.02 0.52 12.24
N LEU A 67 -1.67 -0.51 11.70
CA LEU A 67 -1.43 -0.99 10.33
C LEU A 67 -2.18 -0.18 9.27
N MET A 68 -3.18 0.64 9.64
CA MET A 68 -3.99 1.39 8.68
C MET A 68 -3.13 2.31 7.80
N SER A 69 -2.21 3.08 8.39
CA SER A 69 -1.31 3.96 7.63
C SER A 69 -0.38 3.17 6.69
N ALA A 70 0.05 1.96 7.09
CA ALA A 70 0.85 1.09 6.23
C ALA A 70 0.03 0.51 5.07
N ALA A 71 -1.23 0.19 5.31
CA ALA A 71 -2.16 -0.28 4.29
C ALA A 71 -2.51 0.82 3.29
N ILE A 72 -2.74 2.05 3.76
CA ILE A 72 -2.95 3.23 2.90
C ILE A 72 -1.71 3.49 2.06
N TRP A 73 -0.52 3.50 2.66
CA TRP A 73 0.73 3.74 1.94
C TRP A 73 0.97 2.73 0.81
N ASN A 74 0.92 1.43 1.14
CA ASN A 74 1.13 0.39 0.14
C ASN A 74 0.00 0.36 -0.88
N GLY A 75 -1.26 0.45 -0.43
CA GLY A 75 -2.43 0.44 -1.31
C GLY A 75 -2.45 1.60 -2.29
N GLY A 76 -2.19 2.81 -1.81
CA GLY A 76 -2.17 4.02 -2.65
C GLY A 76 -1.03 4.02 -3.65
N PHE A 77 0.14 3.53 -3.24
CA PHE A 77 1.25 3.31 -4.14
C PHE A 77 0.86 2.37 -5.29
N TYR A 78 0.24 1.22 -5.00
CA TYR A 78 -0.15 0.28 -6.05
C TYR A 78 -1.29 0.81 -6.93
N LEU A 79 -2.26 1.55 -6.38
CA LEU A 79 -3.30 2.20 -7.18
C LEU A 79 -2.71 3.16 -8.22
N TRP A 80 -1.73 3.98 -7.82
CA TRP A 80 -1.03 4.84 -8.75
C TRP A 80 -0.19 4.06 -9.76
N ARG A 81 0.62 3.10 -9.31
CA ARG A 81 1.51 2.33 -10.21
C ARG A 81 0.79 1.45 -11.20
N CYS A 82 -0.38 0.93 -10.85
CA CYS A 82 -1.23 0.18 -11.77
C CYS A 82 -2.04 1.09 -12.72
N GLY A 83 -1.88 2.41 -12.65
CA GLY A 83 -2.57 3.37 -13.51
C GLY A 83 -4.04 3.60 -13.15
N VAL A 84 -4.47 3.19 -11.96
CA VAL A 84 -5.83 3.47 -11.45
C VAL A 84 -5.95 4.93 -11.01
N CYS A 85 -4.88 5.49 -10.45
CA CYS A 85 -4.77 6.89 -10.05
C CYS A 85 -3.64 7.58 -10.83
N SER A 86 -3.78 8.89 -11.03
CA SER A 86 -2.85 9.70 -11.84
C SER A 86 -1.55 10.00 -11.10
N ASP A 87 -1.63 10.13 -9.78
CA ASP A 87 -0.50 10.39 -8.90
C ASP A 87 -0.64 9.65 -7.55
N ILE A 88 0.44 9.70 -6.76
CA ILE A 88 0.50 9.05 -5.46
C ILE A 88 -0.50 9.65 -4.45
N CYS A 89 -0.78 10.95 -4.50
CA CYS A 89 -1.72 11.60 -3.57
C CYS A 89 -3.16 11.14 -3.83
N GLU A 90 -3.55 11.04 -5.09
CA GLU A 90 -4.82 10.46 -5.51
C GLU A 90 -4.90 8.98 -5.12
N GLY A 91 -3.80 8.23 -5.32
CA GLY A 91 -3.69 6.84 -4.88
C GLY A 91 -3.91 6.67 -3.38
N LEU A 92 -3.22 7.45 -2.54
CA LEU A 92 -3.35 7.41 -1.09
C LEU A 92 -4.77 7.77 -0.63
N SER A 93 -5.34 8.83 -1.20
CA SER A 93 -6.72 9.25 -0.88
C SER A 93 -7.74 8.18 -1.26
N LYS A 94 -7.55 7.52 -2.41
CA LYS A 94 -8.41 6.43 -2.87
C LYS A 94 -8.26 5.19 -1.97
N ALA A 95 -7.04 4.85 -1.56
CA ALA A 95 -6.79 3.73 -0.65
C ALA A 95 -7.44 3.97 0.72
N GLU A 96 -7.30 5.17 1.29
CA GLU A 96 -7.99 5.55 2.53
C GLU A 96 -9.50 5.43 2.39
N SER A 97 -10.08 5.98 1.32
CA SER A 97 -11.52 5.87 1.05
C SER A 97 -11.98 4.43 0.99
N LEU A 98 -11.27 3.55 0.27
CA LEU A 98 -11.65 2.13 0.12
C LEU A 98 -11.57 1.35 1.44
N LEU A 99 -10.55 1.66 2.26
CA LEU A 99 -10.37 1.03 3.57
C LEU A 99 -11.44 1.51 4.55
N SER A 100 -11.73 2.81 4.59
CA SER A 100 -12.71 3.40 5.51
C SER A 100 -14.17 3.18 5.09
N SER A 101 -14.47 3.00 3.80
CA SER A 101 -15.84 2.77 3.31
C SER A 101 -16.34 1.34 3.54
N GLY A 102 -15.44 0.41 3.87
CA GLY A 102 -15.76 -1.02 4.02
C GLY A 102 -15.82 -1.80 2.71
N GLU A 103 -15.57 -1.15 1.55
CA GLU A 103 -15.50 -1.79 0.23
C GLU A 103 -14.44 -2.89 0.18
N VAL A 104 -13.31 -2.70 0.87
CA VAL A 104 -12.27 -3.73 0.97
C VAL A 104 -12.77 -4.98 1.73
N GLY A 105 -13.58 -4.79 2.76
CA GLY A 105 -14.21 -5.88 3.50
C GLY A 105 -15.27 -6.63 2.68
N GLU A 106 -16.01 -5.92 1.83
CA GLU A 106 -16.90 -6.54 0.82
C GLU A 106 -16.12 -7.38 -0.18
N LYS A 107 -15.00 -6.85 -0.68
CA LYS A 107 -14.15 -7.59 -1.62
C LYS A 107 -13.58 -8.85 -1.01
N LEU A 108 -13.18 -8.82 0.26
CA LEU A 108 -12.74 -10.01 0.99
C LEU A 108 -13.84 -11.08 1.03
N ARG A 109 -15.08 -10.71 1.37
CA ARG A 109 -16.23 -11.64 1.38
C ARG A 109 -16.48 -12.25 0.00
N GLU A 110 -16.40 -11.43 -1.05
CA GLU A 110 -16.54 -11.90 -2.43
C GLU A 110 -15.47 -12.94 -2.80
N ILE A 111 -14.21 -12.71 -2.43
CA ILE A 111 -13.11 -13.63 -2.68
C ILE A 111 -13.30 -14.93 -1.90
N GLN A 112 -13.65 -14.85 -0.62
CA GLN A 112 -13.90 -16.03 0.22
C GLN A 112 -15.07 -16.88 -0.27
N ALA A 113 -16.09 -16.27 -0.88
CA ALA A 113 -17.21 -17.00 -1.47
C ALA A 113 -16.85 -17.74 -2.78
N LYS A 114 -15.69 -17.44 -3.37
CA LYS A 114 -15.18 -18.03 -4.61
C LYS A 114 -14.09 -19.08 -4.40
N VAL A 115 -13.67 -19.31 -3.15
CA VAL A 115 -12.71 -20.35 -2.72
C VAL A 115 -13.49 -21.52 -2.15
#